data_AF-A0AAU0VN74-F1
#
_entry.id   AF-A0AAU0VN74-F1
#
_cell.length_a   1.000
_cell.length_b   1.000
_cell.length_c   1.000
_cell.angle_alpha   90.00
_cell.angle_beta   90.00
_cell.angle_gamma   90.00
#
_symmetry.space_group_name_H-M   'P 1'
#
loop_
_entity.id
_entity.type
_entity.pdbx_description
1 polymer ?
#
loop_
_entity_poly.entity_id
_entity_poly.type
_entity_poly.pdbx_seq_one_letter_code
_entity_poly.pdbx_strand_id
1 'polypeptide(L)'
;MPNSASPKPVAVVTAGDTVARDPAHLGLQRELLELSSRHRHHVVDEASHESVVMHESHSSAVIDALRWTAAASLGTSRKEHG
;
A
#
# COMPACT_ATOMS: atom_id res chain seq x y z
N MET A 1 -17.28 14.21 17.87
CA MET A 1 -17.20 14.33 16.41
C MET A 1 -16.06 13.45 15.94
N PRO A 2 -16.25 12.44 15.08
CA PRO A 2 -15.12 11.73 14.50
C PRO A 2 -14.25 12.75 13.75
N ASN A 3 -12.95 12.69 13.99
CA ASN A 3 -11.95 13.63 13.49
C ASN A 3 -12.09 13.78 11.96
N SER A 4 -12.39 15.00 11.49
CA SER A 4 -12.61 15.37 10.08
C SER A 4 -11.31 15.37 9.25
N ALA A 5 -10.33 14.55 9.63
CA ALA A 5 -9.09 14.45 8.92
C ALA A 5 -9.35 13.72 7.59
N SER A 6 -8.98 14.38 6.50
CA SER A 6 -8.90 13.77 5.17
C SER A 6 -8.29 12.35 5.22
N PRO A 7 -8.81 11.38 4.43
CA PRO A 7 -8.30 10.00 4.44
C PRO A 7 -6.80 9.97 4.18
N LYS A 8 -6.04 9.34 5.08
CA LYS A 8 -4.58 9.19 4.91
C LYS A 8 -4.31 8.13 3.85
N PRO A 9 -3.38 8.35 2.91
CA PRO A 9 -3.12 7.37 1.87
C PRO A 9 -2.51 6.07 2.45
N VAL A 10 -2.93 4.94 1.90
CA VAL A 10 -2.44 3.59 2.29
C VAL A 10 -1.96 2.86 1.04
N ALA A 11 -0.73 2.34 1.06
CA ALA A 11 -0.24 1.45 0.03
C ALA A 11 0.06 0.08 0.65
N VAL A 12 -0.48 -0.97 0.05
CA VAL A 12 -0.22 -2.36 0.45
C VAL A 12 0.60 -3.02 -0.65
N VAL A 13 1.70 -3.67 -0.26
CA VAL A 13 2.54 -4.48 -1.15
C VAL A 13 2.53 -5.90 -0.62
N THR A 14 2.17 -6.85 -1.45
CA THR A 14 2.05 -8.27 -1.06
C THR A 14 2.99 -9.12 -1.90
N ALA A 15 3.68 -10.05 -1.24
CA ALA A 15 4.52 -11.05 -1.88
C ALA A 15 3.65 -12.09 -2.62
N GLY A 16 3.89 -12.29 -3.92
CA GLY A 16 3.11 -13.18 -4.78
C GLY A 16 3.12 -14.63 -4.31
N ASP A 17 4.26 -15.14 -3.82
CA ASP A 17 4.36 -16.50 -3.29
C ASP A 17 3.49 -16.70 -2.05
N THR A 18 3.33 -15.66 -1.23
CA THR A 18 2.43 -15.71 -0.07
C THR A 18 0.98 -15.86 -0.52
N VAL A 19 0.56 -15.11 -1.55
CA VAL A 19 -0.79 -15.21 -2.12
C VAL A 19 -1.04 -16.59 -2.73
N ALA A 20 -0.06 -17.15 -3.44
CA ALA A 20 -0.18 -18.46 -4.07
C ALA A 20 -0.31 -19.59 -3.05
N ARG A 21 0.37 -19.48 -1.89
CA ARG A 21 0.37 -20.49 -0.83
C ARG A 21 -0.79 -20.32 0.15
N ASP A 22 -1.26 -19.10 0.36
CA ASP A 22 -2.36 -18.76 1.25
C ASP A 22 -3.27 -17.70 0.60
N PRO A 23 -4.30 -18.13 -0.15
CA PRO A 23 -5.26 -17.21 -0.76
C PRO A 23 -6.07 -16.40 0.25
N ALA A 24 -6.24 -16.87 1.49
CA ALA A 24 -6.92 -16.11 2.55
C ALA A 24 -6.11 -14.89 2.97
N HIS A 25 -4.77 -14.98 2.89
CA HIS A 25 -3.87 -13.85 3.10
C HIS A 25 -4.19 -12.67 2.17
N LEU A 26 -4.57 -12.93 0.92
CA LEU A 26 -4.95 -11.86 -0.01
C LEU A 26 -6.24 -11.14 0.43
N GLY A 27 -7.17 -11.85 1.04
CA GLY A 27 -8.38 -11.26 1.63
C GLY A 27 -8.02 -10.27 2.74
N LEU A 28 -7.20 -10.69 3.69
CA LEU A 28 -6.73 -9.84 4.80
C LEU A 28 -5.97 -8.61 4.30
N GLN A 29 -5.13 -8.76 3.27
CA GLN A 29 -4.40 -7.64 2.68
C GLN A 29 -5.32 -6.65 1.95
N ARG A 30 -6.45 -7.12 1.41
CA ARG A 30 -7.48 -6.24 0.81
C ARG A 30 -8.27 -5.48 1.87
N GLU A 31 -8.53 -6.08 3.03
CA GLU A 31 -9.19 -5.39 4.16
C GLU A 31 -8.40 -4.18 4.64
N LEU A 32 -7.05 -4.21 4.56
CA LEU A 32 -6.21 -3.05 4.86
C LEU A 32 -6.48 -1.85 3.94
N LEU A 33 -6.97 -2.10 2.72
CA LEU A 33 -7.34 -1.02 1.80
C LEU A 33 -8.56 -0.27 2.32
N GLU A 34 -9.49 -0.93 3.00
CA GLU A 34 -10.72 -0.33 3.52
C GLU A 34 -10.46 0.75 4.59
N LEU A 35 -9.25 0.79 5.17
CA LEU A 35 -8.81 1.83 6.10
C LEU A 35 -8.78 3.22 5.47
N SER A 36 -8.73 3.32 4.14
CA SER A 36 -8.70 4.61 3.45
C SER A 36 -9.26 4.53 2.04
N SER A 37 -10.09 5.51 1.67
CA SER A 37 -10.52 5.70 0.28
C SER A 37 -9.38 6.11 -0.66
N ARG A 38 -8.19 6.40 -0.11
CA ARG A 38 -6.97 6.70 -0.86
C ARG A 38 -6.00 5.54 -0.71
N HIS A 39 -6.26 4.47 -1.43
CA HIS A 39 -5.50 3.24 -1.31
C HIS A 39 -4.86 2.80 -2.64
N ARG A 40 -3.80 2.00 -2.57
CA ARG A 40 -3.28 1.20 -3.69
C ARG A 40 -2.82 -0.16 -3.18
N HIS A 41 -3.05 -1.19 -3.96
CA HIS A 41 -2.54 -2.53 -3.70
C HIS A 41 -1.68 -2.98 -4.88
N HIS A 42 -0.56 -3.60 -4.59
CA HIS A 42 0.28 -4.26 -5.59
C HIS A 42 0.74 -5.61 -5.06
N VAL A 43 0.55 -6.65 -5.87
CA VAL A 43 1.10 -7.98 -5.63
C VAL A 43 2.35 -8.10 -6.50
N VAL A 44 3.48 -8.44 -5.90
CA VAL A 44 4.75 -8.61 -6.59
C VAL A 44 4.89 -10.09 -6.95
N ASP A 45 4.75 -10.40 -8.23
CA ASP A 45 4.88 -11.77 -8.73
C ASP A 45 6.24 -12.37 -8.37
N GLU A 46 6.27 -13.67 -8.07
CA GLU A 46 7.47 -14.45 -7.72
C GLU A 46 8.23 -13.95 -6.47
N ALA A 47 7.73 -12.94 -5.77
CA ALA A 47 8.30 -12.50 -4.51
C ALA A 47 7.86 -13.42 -3.37
N SER A 48 8.84 -13.90 -2.59
CA SER A 48 8.65 -14.37 -1.22
C SER A 48 8.50 -13.20 -0.25
N HIS A 49 8.02 -13.49 0.97
CA HIS A 49 7.84 -12.51 2.03
C HIS A 49 9.09 -11.66 2.29
N GLU A 50 10.26 -12.29 2.37
CA GLU A 50 11.51 -11.58 2.62
C GLU A 50 12.03 -10.89 1.36
N SER A 51 11.92 -11.55 0.20
CA SER A 51 12.47 -11.01 -1.06
C SER A 51 11.81 -9.70 -1.47
N VAL A 52 10.58 -9.43 -1.05
CA VAL A 52 9.85 -8.19 -1.38
C VAL A 52 10.61 -6.92 -0.95
N VAL A 53 11.46 -7.01 0.07
CA VAL A 53 12.33 -5.90 0.52
C VAL A 53 13.81 -6.19 0.32
N MET A 54 14.22 -7.47 0.32
CA MET A 54 15.64 -7.84 0.29
C MET A 54 16.20 -8.03 -1.12
N HIS A 55 15.35 -8.22 -2.13
CA HIS A 55 15.79 -8.45 -3.51
C HIS A 55 15.60 -7.19 -4.36
N GLU A 56 16.64 -6.81 -5.11
CA GLU A 56 16.65 -5.57 -5.89
C GLU A 56 15.45 -5.48 -6.84
N SER A 57 15.16 -6.54 -7.59
CA SER A 57 14.03 -6.59 -8.53
C SER A 57 12.67 -6.35 -7.87
N HIS A 58 12.44 -6.86 -6.66
CA HIS A 58 11.15 -6.78 -5.97
C HIS A 58 11.01 -5.50 -5.13
N SER A 59 12.12 -5.03 -4.53
CA SER A 59 12.14 -3.83 -3.68
C SER A 59 11.75 -2.54 -4.41
N SER A 60 11.89 -2.52 -5.73
CA SER A 60 11.39 -1.43 -6.60
C SER A 60 9.90 -1.14 -6.35
N ALA A 61 9.07 -2.17 -6.15
CA ALA A 61 7.65 -2.04 -5.87
C ALA A 61 7.36 -1.36 -4.52
N VAL A 62 8.20 -1.63 -3.52
CA VAL A 62 8.12 -0.99 -2.20
C VAL A 62 8.48 0.49 -2.30
N ILE A 63 9.54 0.81 -3.04
CA ILE A 63 9.96 2.20 -3.29
C ILE A 63 8.85 2.98 -4.00
N ASP A 64 8.22 2.38 -5.00
CA ASP A 64 7.13 3.03 -5.73
C ASP A 64 5.86 3.21 -4.86
N ALA A 65 5.56 2.26 -3.99
CA ALA A 65 4.49 2.40 -2.99
C ALA A 65 4.77 3.57 -2.01
N LEU A 66 6.02 3.72 -1.55
CA LEU A 66 6.45 4.82 -0.69
C LEU A 66 6.34 6.17 -1.41
N ARG A 67 6.85 6.25 -2.65
CA ARG A 67 6.76 7.47 -3.48
C ARG A 67 5.32 7.89 -3.70
N TRP A 68 4.44 6.94 -4.03
CA TRP A 68 3.02 7.21 -4.21
C TRP A 68 2.38 7.72 -2.91
N THR A 69 2.65 7.06 -1.78
CA THR A 69 2.09 7.43 -0.47
C THR A 69 2.53 8.83 -0.05
N ALA A 70 3.81 9.16 -0.26
CA ALA A 70 4.35 10.50 0.01
C ALA A 70 3.69 11.57 -0.86
N ALA A 71 3.60 11.35 -2.18
CA ALA A 71 2.95 12.27 -3.11
C ALA A 71 1.46 12.47 -2.77
N ALA A 72 0.75 11.38 -2.44
CA ALA A 72 -0.64 11.44 -2.03
C ALA A 72 -0.78 12.22 -0.70
N SER A 73 0.13 12.05 0.25
CA SER A 73 0.06 12.76 1.53
C SER A 73 0.15 14.29 1.35
N LEU A 74 1.02 14.74 0.44
CA LEU A 74 1.23 16.16 0.14
C LEU A 74 0.07 16.81 -0.64
N GLY A 75 -0.65 16.04 -1.46
CA GLY A 75 -1.82 16.53 -2.21
C GLY A 75 -3.00 16.99 -1.34
N THR A 76 -2.98 16.68 -0.05
CA THR A 76 -4.05 16.97 0.92
C THR A 76 -3.89 18.34 1.62
N SER A 77 -2.70 18.95 1.58
CA SER A 77 -2.40 20.18 2.35
C SER A 77 -2.81 21.50 1.67
N ARG A 78 -3.41 21.48 0.47
CA ARG A 78 -3.67 22.73 -0.31
C ARG A 78 -5.12 23.25 -0.25
N LYS A 79 -6.06 22.61 0.46
CA LYS A 79 -7.49 22.96 0.37
C LYS A 79 -8.19 23.38 1.68
N GLU A 80 -7.48 23.85 2.69
CA GLU A 80 -8.12 24.33 3.94
C GLU A 80 -7.92 25.83 4.27
N HIS A 81 -7.42 26.65 3.35
CA HIS A 81 -7.27 28.10 3.57
C HIS A 81 -7.66 28.91 2.30
N GLY A 82 -8.95 28.94 1.98
CA GLY A 82 -9.51 29.79 0.92
C GLY A 82 -10.89 30.29 1.31
#